data_AF-A0A534CLB4-F1
#
_entry.id   AF-A0A534CLB4-F1
#
_cell.length_a   1.000
_cell.length_b   1.000
_cell.length_c   1.000
_cell.angle_alpha   90.00
_cell.angle_beta   90.00
_cell.angle_gamma   90.00
#
_symmetry.space_group_name_H-M   'P 1'
#
loop_
_entity.id
_entity.type
_entity.pdbx_description
1 polymer ?
#
loop_
_entity_poly.entity_id
_entity_poly.type
_entity_poly.pdbx_seq_one_letter_code
_entity_poly.pdbx_strand_id
1 'polypeptide(L)' 'MSRPRRFIEVKVRPGARESALRQDASGTWFAELRSPPADGKANAELIGLVARHFGCPKAAVSIKRGASSRLKLLQIESP' A
#
# COMPACT_ATOMS: atom_id res chain seq x y z
N MET A 1 6.75 -16.09 -19.22
CA MET A 1 7.62 -14.96 -18.82
C MET A 1 7.27 -14.56 -17.39
N SER A 2 8.25 -14.41 -16.49
CA SER A 2 8.00 -14.03 -15.09
C SER A 2 7.86 -12.51 -14.99
N ARG A 3 6.76 -12.01 -14.43
CA ARG A 3 6.58 -10.58 -14.19
C ARG A 3 7.54 -10.10 -13.10
N PRO A 4 8.24 -8.98 -13.27
CA PRO A 4 9.12 -8.45 -12.24
C PRO A 4 8.31 -8.07 -10.99
N ARG A 5 8.84 -8.45 -9.83
CA ARG A 5 8.24 -8.19 -8.51
C ARG A 5 9.04 -7.13 -7.78
N ARG A 6 8.35 -6.11 -7.28
CA ARG A 6 8.92 -5.08 -6.39
C ARG A 6 8.32 -5.23 -5.00
N PHE A 7 9.14 -5.00 -3.98
CA PHE A 7 8.70 -4.92 -2.59
C PHE A 7 8.89 -3.50 -2.08
N ILE A 8 7.87 -2.96 -1.39
CA ILE A 8 7.96 -1.68 -0.69
C ILE A 8 7.43 -1.84 0.73
N GLU A 9 8.10 -1.18 1.68
CA GLU A 9 7.61 -1.06 3.04
C GLU A 9 6.85 0.26 3.19
N VAL A 10 5.62 0.19 3.72
CA VAL A 10 4.71 1.32 3.85
C VAL A 10 4.26 1.48 5.29
N LYS A 11 4.46 2.67 5.85
CA LYS A 11 3.91 3.08 7.14
C LYS A 11 2.53 3.71 6.96
N VAL A 12 1.52 3.08 7.54
CA VAL A 12 0.10 3.39 7.36
C VAL A 12 -0.44 4.22 8.54
N ARG A 13 -1.12 5.31 8.21
CA ARG A 13 -1.86 6.19 9.13
C ARG A 13 -3.34 6.20 8.74
N PRO A 14 -4.19 5.37 9.37
CA PRO A 14 -5.62 5.35 9.09
C PRO A 14 -6.37 6.51 9.77
N GLY A 15 -7.59 6.80 9.31
CA GLY A 15 -8.42 7.89 9.84
C GLY A 15 -7.95 9.29 9.42
N ALA A 16 -7.18 9.39 8.34
CA ALA A 16 -6.78 10.66 7.76
C ALA A 16 -7.97 11.33 7.05
N ARG A 17 -7.87 12.65 6.82
CA ARG A 17 -8.88 13.41 6.05
C ARG A 17 -8.91 13.01 4.57
N GLU A 18 -7.76 12.63 4.04
CA GLU A 18 -7.57 12.27 2.64
C GLU A 18 -6.68 11.03 2.50
N SER A 19 -6.80 10.36 1.37
CA SER A 19 -6.01 9.18 1.04
C SER A 19 -4.79 9.62 0.22
N ALA A 20 -3.58 9.43 0.74
CA ALA A 20 -2.35 9.89 0.07
C ALA A 20 -1.21 8.90 0.27
N LEU A 21 -0.43 8.66 -0.79
CA LEU A 21 0.79 7.86 -0.75
C LEU A 21 1.97 8.75 -1.12
N ARG A 22 2.96 8.84 -0.23
CA ARG A 22 4.18 9.63 -0.42
C ARG A 22 5.41 8.82 -0.06
N GLN A 23 6.51 9.10 -0.73
CA GLN A 23 7.82 8.60 -0.37
C GLN A 23 8.64 9.74 0.21
N ASP A 24 9.35 9.49 1.32
CA ASP A 24 10.29 10.47 1.86
C ASP A 24 11.64 10.41 1.12
N ALA A 25 12.55 11.34 1.48
CA ALA A 25 13.89 11.40 0.90
C ALA A 25 14.76 10.17 1.23
N SER A 26 14.42 9.42 2.28
CA SER A 26 15.09 8.19 2.68
C SER A 26 14.56 6.95 1.94
N GLY A 27 13.52 7.11 1.12
CA GLY A 27 12.90 6.04 0.36
C GLY A 27 11.77 5.30 1.11
N THR A 28 11.41 5.73 2.31
CA THR A 28 10.31 5.15 3.10
C THR A 28 8.97 5.62 2.59
N TRP A 29 8.01 4.70 2.44
CA TRP A 29 6.66 5.03 2.02
C TRP A 29 5.74 5.30 3.20
N PHE A 30 4.90 6.32 3.06
CA PHE A 30 3.85 6.68 3.99
C PHE A 30 2.51 6.68 3.27
N ALA A 31 1.54 5.99 3.86
CA ALA A 31 0.16 5.99 3.38
C ALA A 31 -0.76 6.59 4.44
N GLU A 32 -1.39 7.70 4.10
CA GLU A 32 -2.53 8.23 4.81
C GLU A 32 -3.80 7.63 4.20
N LEU A 33 -4.66 7.05 5.03
CA LEU A 33 -5.87 6.38 4.58
C LEU A 33 -7.08 6.97 5.30
N ARG A 34 -8.16 7.20 4.54
CA ARG A 34 -9.44 7.62 5.12
C ARG A 34 -10.09 6.50 5.90
N SER A 35 -9.99 5.27 5.40
CA SER A 35 -10.61 4.11 6.03
C SER A 35 -10.08 3.89 7.44
N PRO A 36 -10.95 3.52 8.39
CA PRO A 36 -10.53 3.07 9.70
C PRO A 36 -9.76 1.74 9.57
N PRO A 37 -8.92 1.38 10.57
CA PRO A 37 -8.23 0.10 10.62
C PRO A 37 -9.17 -1.03 11.08
N ALA A 38 -10.40 -1.07 10.58
CA ALA A 38 -11.41 -2.07 10.90
C ALA A 38 -11.79 -2.87 9.64
N ASP A 39 -12.15 -4.14 9.83
CA ASP A 39 -12.72 -5.03 8.81
C ASP A 39 -11.92 -5.09 7.48
N GLY A 40 -10.60 -4.92 7.55
CA GLY A 40 -9.74 -4.92 6.37
C GLY A 40 -9.90 -3.72 5.42
N LYS A 41 -10.73 -2.71 5.75
CA LYS A 41 -10.99 -1.54 4.91
C LYS A 41 -9.71 -0.76 4.59
N ALA A 42 -8.86 -0.53 5.61
CA ALA A 42 -7.55 0.07 5.42
C ALA A 42 -6.63 -0.74 4.48
N ASN A 43 -6.71 -2.07 4.53
CA ASN A 43 -5.91 -2.91 3.64
C ASN A 43 -6.38 -2.78 2.18
N ALA A 44 -7.69 -2.81 1.95
CA ALA A 44 -8.28 -2.65 0.63
C ALA A 44 -8.02 -1.25 0.04
N GLU A 45 -8.14 -0.20 0.85
CA GLU A 45 -7.84 1.16 0.43
C GLU A 45 -6.36 1.31 0.08
N LEU A 46 -5.45 0.78 0.92
CA LEU A 46 -4.02 0.84 0.66
C LEU A 46 -3.64 0.15 -0.66
N ILE A 47 -4.17 -1.04 -0.91
CA ILE A 47 -3.94 -1.78 -2.17
C ILE A 47 -4.38 -0.92 -3.36
N GLY A 48 -5.57 -0.31 -3.26
CA GLY A 48 -6.08 0.59 -4.30
C GLY A 48 -5.22 1.83 -4.52
N LEU A 49 -4.75 2.45 -3.43
CA LEU A 49 -3.91 3.64 -3.46
C LEU A 49 -2.55 3.36 -4.10
N VAL A 50 -1.92 2.24 -3.72
CA VAL A 50 -0.63 1.80 -4.25
C VAL A 50 -0.76 1.40 -5.72
N ALA A 51 -1.80 0.63 -6.06
CA ALA A 51 -2.06 0.25 -7.46
C ALA A 51 -2.19 1.47 -8.37
N ARG A 52 -2.94 2.49 -7.93
CA ARG A 52 -3.07 3.78 -8.65
C ARG A 52 -1.74 4.50 -8.80
N HIS A 53 -0.94 4.57 -7.73
CA HIS A 53 0.35 5.26 -7.76
C HIS A 53 1.35 4.61 -8.75
N PHE A 54 1.38 3.28 -8.82
CA PHE A 54 2.28 2.54 -9.71
C PHE A 54 1.69 2.21 -11.09
N GLY A 55 0.46 2.66 -11.39
CA GLY A 55 -0.18 2.43 -12.68
C GLY A 55 -0.46 0.95 -12.99
N CYS A 56 -0.76 0.14 -11.97
CA CYS A 56 -0.99 -1.30 -12.13
C CYS A 56 -2.39 -1.73 -11.64
N PRO A 57 -2.89 -2.92 -12.03
CA PRO A 57 -4.14 -3.45 -11.49
C PRO A 57 -4.04 -3.72 -9.99
N LYS A 58 -5.14 -3.59 -9.25
CA LYS A 58 -5.20 -3.92 -7.81
C LYS A 58 -4.77 -5.36 -7.51
N ALA A 59 -5.08 -6.30 -8.41
CA ALA A 59 -4.69 -7.70 -8.29
C ALA A 59 -3.16 -7.91 -8.34
N ALA A 60 -2.43 -6.94 -8.88
CA ALA A 60 -0.97 -6.95 -8.93
C ALA A 60 -0.33 -6.51 -7.60
N VAL A 61 -1.12 -6.02 -6.64
CA VAL A 61 -0.66 -5.51 -5.35
C VAL A 61 -1.16 -6.42 -4.23
N SER A 62 -0.24 -6.91 -3.40
CA SER A 62 -0.58 -7.76 -2.24
C SER A 62 0.20 -7.37 -0.99
N ILE A 63 -0.45 -7.43 0.18
CA ILE A 63 0.21 -7.26 1.47
C ILE A 63 0.84 -8.60 1.85
N LYS A 64 2.18 -8.66 1.92
CA LYS A 64 2.91 -9.87 2.29
C LYS A 64 3.13 -10.00 3.79
N ARG A 65 3.31 -8.88 4.48
CA ARG A 65 3.49 -8.84 5.94
C ARG A 65 2.81 -7.61 6.53
N GLY A 66 2.42 -7.70 7.80
CA GLY A 66 1.85 -6.58 8.55
C GLY A 66 0.39 -6.27 8.23
N ALA A 67 -0.41 -7.26 7.80
CA ALA A 67 -1.84 -7.05 7.53
C ALA A 67 -2.58 -6.42 8.73
N SER A 68 -2.18 -6.76 9.96
CA SER A 68 -2.70 -6.19 11.22
C SER A 68 -1.81 -5.09 11.83
N SER A 69 -0.69 -4.75 11.19
CA SER A 69 0.23 -3.71 11.66
C SER A 69 0.08 -2.42 10.84
N ARG A 70 0.56 -1.30 11.40
CA ARG A 70 0.74 -0.03 10.67
C ARG A 70 1.95 -0.08 9.75
N LEU A 71 2.91 -0.98 9.97
CA LEU A 71 4.00 -1.21 9.03
C LEU A 71 3.67 -2.40 8.15
N LYS A 72 3.58 -2.18 6.84
CA LYS A 72 3.16 -3.20 5.87
C LYS A 72 4.21 -3.39 4.79
N LEU A 73 4.51 -4.63 4.46
CA LEU A 73 5.33 -4.97 3.30
C LEU A 73 4.40 -5.34 2.15
N LEU A 74 4.46 -4.57 1.07
CA LEU A 74 3.66 -4.81 -0.13
C LEU A 74 4.54 -5.39 -1.23
N GLN A 75 3.99 -6.36 -1.95
CA GLN A 75 4.50 -6.82 -3.24
C GLN A 75 3.68 -6.16 -4.34
N ILE A 76 4.37 -5.66 -5.37
CA ILE A 76 3.79 -5.10 -6.58
C ILE A 76 4.34 -5.88 -7.77
N GLU A 77 3.45 -6.40 -8.59
CA GLU A 77 3.78 -7.02 -9.88
C GLU A 77 3.59 -5.97 -10.96
N SER A 78 4.68 -5.65 -11.69
CA SER A 78 4.55 -4.77 -12.85
C SER A 78 3.98 -5.58 -14.03
N PRO A 79 3.10 -4.99 -14.85
CA PRO A 79 2.55 -5.65 -16.04
C PRO A 79 3.63 -6.16 -16.98
#